data_AF-A0A1B6C4V4-F1
#
_entry.id   AF-A0A1B6C4V4-F1
#
_cell.length_a   1.000
_cell.length_b   1.000
_cell.length_c   1.000
_cell.angle_alpha   90.00
_cell.angle_beta   90.00
_cell.angle_gamma   90.00
#
_symmetry.space_group_name_H-M   'P 1'
#
loop_
_entity.id
_entity.type
_entity.pdbx_description
1 polymer ?
#
loop_
_entity_poly.entity_id
_entity_poly.type
_entity_poly.pdbx_seq_one_letter_code
_entity_poly.pdbx_strand_id
1 'polypeptide(L)'
;MANGEDILMLEGFLCPICKADLGTADELLAHFQEEHNEEQDLLKSFKDLFGKAKKKFLKQEDGDDFNSISSSIKISPTHNIQWEPQKIGACFSHFATFERDRSARLNRATMPTNLLLIRLDKLMDKMPTDPIKKKAHEQKVVPWLDGTSVTRCPSCTRSFYLTRRQHHCRLCGSIICHDCSSFLP
;
A
#
# COMPACT_ATOMS: atom_id res chain seq x y z
N MET A 1 25.83 5.72 -22.69
CA MET A 1 26.35 4.83 -21.63
C MET A 1 26.75 5.75 -20.50
N ALA A 2 25.92 5.88 -19.47
CA ALA A 2 26.23 6.73 -18.33
C ALA A 2 27.27 6.00 -17.48
N ASN A 3 28.40 6.64 -17.23
CA ASN A 3 29.43 6.16 -16.32
C ASN A 3 28.80 6.05 -14.93
N GLY A 4 28.61 4.82 -14.45
CA GLY A 4 28.26 4.56 -13.06
C GLY A 4 29.51 4.77 -12.23
N GLU A 5 29.65 5.94 -11.62
CA GLU A 5 30.47 6.06 -10.43
C GLU A 5 29.85 5.14 -9.37
N ASP A 6 30.62 4.15 -8.93
CA ASP A 6 30.22 3.22 -7.87
C ASP A 6 29.89 4.02 -6.60
N ILE A 7 28.60 4.25 -6.37
CA ILE A 7 28.11 4.79 -5.10
C ILE A 7 28.40 3.71 -4.06
N LEU A 8 29.46 3.91 -3.26
CA LEU A 8 29.76 3.07 -2.11
C LEU A 8 28.58 3.16 -1.13
N MET A 9 27.73 2.14 -1.15
CA MET A 9 26.65 1.95 -0.20
C MET A 9 27.27 1.71 1.18
N LEU A 10 27.23 2.72 2.05
CA LEU A 10 27.64 2.61 3.44
C LEU A 10 26.49 1.99 4.24
N GLU A 11 26.69 0.77 4.74
CA GLU A 11 25.73 0.01 5.55
C GLU A 11 26.40 -0.37 6.88
N GLY A 12 25.66 -0.33 8.00
CA GLY A 12 26.20 -0.66 9.32
C GLY A 12 25.68 0.23 10.43
N PHE A 13 26.40 0.28 11.55
CA PHE A 13 26.08 1.10 12.72
C PHE A 13 26.64 2.51 12.57
N LEU A 14 26.09 3.23 11.59
CA LEU A 14 26.55 4.56 11.23
C LEU A 14 25.84 5.64 12.07
N CYS A 15 26.60 6.59 12.58
CA CYS A 15 26.03 7.77 13.22
C CYS A 15 25.27 8.60 12.17
N PRO A 16 23.98 8.91 12.37
CA PRO A 16 23.20 9.68 11.40
C PRO A 16 23.64 11.14 11.27
N ILE A 17 24.36 11.66 12.28
CA ILE A 17 24.81 13.05 12.33
C ILE A 17 26.19 13.19 11.66
N CYS A 18 27.19 12.46 12.14
CA CYS A 18 28.57 12.60 11.65
C CYS A 18 28.99 11.52 10.64
N LYS A 19 28.14 10.49 10.40
CA LYS A 19 28.40 9.36 9.48
C LYS A 19 29.61 8.51 9.85
N ALA A 20 30.11 8.62 11.09
CA ALA A 20 31.09 7.67 11.62
C ALA A 20 30.49 6.26 11.66
N ASP A 21 31.30 5.24 11.36
CA ASP A 21 30.94 3.84 11.58
C ASP A 21 31.40 3.42 12.97
N LEU A 22 30.45 3.00 13.80
CA LEU A 22 30.69 2.63 15.18
C LEU A 22 30.67 1.11 15.37
N GLY A 23 30.46 0.32 14.32
CA GLY A 23 30.61 -1.14 14.34
C GLY A 23 29.56 -1.94 15.13
N THR A 24 29.09 -1.44 16.27
CA THR A 24 28.08 -2.09 17.12
C THR A 24 26.97 -1.12 17.56
N ALA A 25 25.82 -1.69 17.96
CA ALA A 25 24.68 -0.91 18.44
C ALA A 25 25.01 -0.14 19.73
N ASP A 26 25.80 -0.74 20.62
CA ASP A 26 26.15 -0.16 21.92
C ASP A 26 27.14 1.02 21.76
N GLU A 27 28.14 0.88 20.87
CA GLU A 27 29.09 1.94 20.55
C GLU A 27 28.43 3.10 19.80
N LEU A 28 27.48 2.81 18.90
CA LEU A 28 26.66 3.84 18.25
C LEU A 28 25.82 4.61 19.26
N LEU A 29 25.22 3.91 20.22
CA LEU A 29 24.39 4.53 21.26
C LEU A 29 25.22 5.38 22.22
N ALA A 30 26.40 4.91 22.64
CA ALA A 30 27.34 5.66 23.46
C ALA A 30 27.83 6.92 22.72
N HIS A 31 28.28 6.77 21.47
CA HIS A 31 28.68 7.88 20.62
C HIS A 31 27.57 8.93 20.47
N PHE A 32 26.33 8.50 20.24
CA PHE A 32 25.19 9.42 20.10
C PHE A 32 24.88 10.17 21.40
N GLN A 33 25.03 9.53 22.56
CA GLN A 33 24.74 10.13 23.86
C GLN A 33 25.83 11.09 24.35
N GLU A 34 27.09 10.78 24.07
CA GLU A 34 28.23 11.55 24.54
C GLU A 34 28.58 12.71 23.59
N GLU A 35 28.58 12.45 22.27
CA GLU A 35 29.06 13.40 21.26
C GLU A 35 27.96 14.27 20.65
N HIS A 36 26.68 13.86 20.74
CA HIS A 36 25.53 14.57 20.14
C HIS A 36 24.46 14.97 21.17
N ASN A 37 24.90 15.22 22.40
CA ASN A 37 24.05 15.52 23.55
C ASN A 37 23.21 16.81 23.43
N GLU A 38 23.47 17.66 22.42
CA GLU A 38 22.75 18.92 22.22
C GLU A 38 21.46 18.77 21.38
N GLU A 39 21.26 17.65 20.68
CA GLU A 39 20.04 17.38 19.88
C GLU A 39 19.05 16.41 20.59
N GLN A 40 18.93 16.55 21.91
CA GLN A 40 18.10 15.70 22.79
C GLN A 40 16.59 15.68 22.46
N ASP A 41 16.09 16.56 21.60
CA ASP A 41 14.66 16.65 21.29
C ASP A 41 14.13 15.42 20.52
N LEU A 42 14.98 14.72 19.77
CA LEU A 42 14.59 13.47 19.09
C LEU A 42 14.61 12.25 20.04
N LEU A 43 15.45 12.27 21.08
CA LEU A 43 15.58 11.19 22.07
C LEU A 43 14.39 11.10 23.02
N LYS A 44 13.73 12.22 23.34
CA LYS A 44 12.45 12.19 24.08
C LYS A 44 11.37 11.42 23.32
N SER A 45 11.28 11.66 22.00
CA SER A 45 10.32 11.00 21.13
C SER A 45 10.58 9.50 20.97
N PHE A 46 11.86 9.11 20.83
CA PHE A 46 12.25 7.69 20.74
C PHE A 46 12.08 6.93 22.06
N LYS A 47 12.41 7.54 23.22
CA LYS A 47 12.18 6.94 24.54
C LYS A 47 10.69 6.69 24.82
N ASP A 48 9.80 7.60 24.40
CA ASP A 48 8.34 7.44 24.56
C ASP A 48 7.75 6.33 23.67
N LEU A 49 8.38 6.05 22.52
CA LEU A 49 8.02 4.94 21.64
C LEU A 49 8.52 3.59 22.18
N PHE A 50 9.75 3.52 22.69
CA PHE A 50 10.34 2.27 23.22
C PHE A 50 9.82 1.92 24.63
N GLY A 51 9.43 2.91 25.43
CA GLY A 51 8.88 2.70 26.78
C GLY A 51 7.57 1.91 26.80
N LYS A 52 6.79 1.97 25.71
CA LYS A 52 5.51 1.25 25.59
C LYS A 52 5.68 -0.22 25.19
N ALA A 53 6.80 -0.58 24.54
CA ALA A 53 7.09 -1.96 24.16
C ALA A 53 7.67 -2.79 25.32
N LYS A 54 8.39 -2.15 26.26
CA LYS A 54 9.01 -2.86 27.41
C LYS A 54 7.99 -3.38 28.43
N LYS A 55 6.84 -2.70 28.58
CA LYS A 55 5.85 -2.97 29.63
C LYS A 55 4.98 -4.22 29.41
N LYS A 56 5.04 -4.87 28.24
CA LYS A 56 4.33 -6.14 27.96
C LYS A 56 5.21 -7.38 27.95
N PHE A 57 6.53 -7.25 27.90
CA PHE A 57 7.46 -8.39 27.88
C PHE A 57 8.19 -8.64 29.22
N LEU A 58 8.18 -7.67 30.14
CA LEU A 58 8.79 -7.80 31.47
C LEU A 58 7.73 -7.70 32.56
N LYS A 59 6.98 -8.78 32.75
CA LYS A 59 6.37 -9.07 34.05
C LYS A 59 6.60 -10.54 34.38
N GLN A 60 7.80 -10.83 34.83
CA GLN A 60 8.04 -11.94 35.73
C GLN A 60 9.01 -11.45 36.80
N GLU A 61 8.47 -11.43 38.01
CA GLU A 61 9.17 -11.12 39.26
C GLU A 61 10.08 -12.31 39.56
N ASP A 62 11.37 -12.04 39.74
CA ASP A 62 12.14 -12.35 40.94
C ASP A 62 13.63 -12.25 40.61
N GLY A 63 14.36 -11.55 41.47
CA GLY A 63 15.77 -11.26 41.28
C GLY A 63 16.60 -12.53 41.31
N ASP A 64 17.40 -12.71 40.27
CA ASP A 64 18.61 -13.53 40.32
C ASP A 64 19.76 -12.73 39.71
N ASP A 65 20.84 -12.65 40.49
CA ASP A 65 22.10 -11.99 40.21
C ASP A 65 22.70 -12.45 38.87
N PHE A 66 22.57 -11.61 37.83
CA PHE A 66 23.17 -11.86 36.51
C PHE A 66 24.70 -11.66 36.51
N ASN A 67 25.32 -11.32 37.65
CA ASN A 67 26.76 -11.11 37.77
C ASN A 67 27.57 -12.40 38.06
N SER A 68 26.94 -13.56 38.22
CA SER A 68 27.65 -14.81 38.53
C SER A 68 27.88 -15.77 37.35
N ILE A 69 27.48 -15.40 36.12
CA ILE A 69 27.73 -16.23 34.91
C ILE A 69 29.00 -15.80 34.14
N SER A 70 29.57 -14.64 34.46
CA SER A 70 30.77 -14.14 33.75
C SER A 70 32.09 -14.79 34.16
N SER A 71 32.13 -15.59 35.23
CA SER A 71 33.38 -16.19 35.73
C SER A 71 33.62 -17.64 35.26
N SER A 72 32.71 -18.25 34.49
CA SER A 72 32.86 -19.64 34.01
C SER A 72 32.72 -19.83 32.49
N ILE A 73 32.35 -18.80 31.73
CA ILE A 73 32.39 -18.87 30.27
C ILE A 73 33.79 -18.44 29.82
N LYS A 74 34.67 -19.41 29.58
CA LYS A 74 35.85 -19.19 28.74
C LYS A 74 35.36 -18.92 27.33
N ILE A 75 35.07 -17.65 27.02
CA ILE A 75 34.80 -17.21 25.65
C ILE A 75 36.13 -17.33 24.91
N SER A 76 36.35 -18.48 24.30
CA SER A 76 37.41 -18.67 23.31
C SER A 76 37.30 -17.56 22.26
N PRO A 77 38.41 -16.94 21.86
CA PRO A 77 38.39 -15.83 20.93
C PRO A 77 37.84 -16.36 19.59
N THR A 78 36.68 -15.82 19.20
CA THR A 78 36.02 -16.00 17.91
C THR A 78 36.03 -17.46 17.42
N HIS A 79 35.01 -18.24 17.76
CA HIS A 79 34.63 -19.33 16.85
C HIS A 79 34.34 -18.68 15.51
N ASN A 80 35.32 -18.72 14.61
CA ASN A 80 35.17 -18.39 13.22
C ASN A 80 34.23 -19.47 12.68
N ILE A 81 32.92 -19.20 12.72
CA ILE A 81 31.91 -20.14 12.23
C ILE A 81 32.13 -20.18 10.72
N GLN A 82 32.98 -21.10 10.29
CA GLN A 82 33.22 -21.37 8.90
C GLN A 82 32.01 -22.15 8.40
N TRP A 83 31.00 -21.41 7.93
CA TRP A 83 29.85 -21.98 7.26
C TRP A 83 30.35 -22.74 6.04
N GLU A 84 30.09 -24.06 6.03
CA GLU A 84 30.33 -24.86 4.84
C GLU A 84 29.45 -24.35 3.68
N PRO A 85 29.90 -24.46 2.41
CA PRO A 85 29.11 -24.05 1.26
C PRO A 85 27.70 -24.67 1.29
N GLN A 86 26.71 -23.85 1.58
CA GLN A 86 25.33 -24.30 1.68
C GLN A 86 24.78 -24.56 0.28
N LYS A 87 24.07 -25.67 0.11
CA LYS A 87 23.30 -25.91 -1.11
C LYS A 87 22.05 -25.04 -1.09
N ILE A 88 21.60 -24.61 -2.26
CA ILE A 88 20.33 -23.87 -2.40
C ILE A 88 19.22 -24.72 -1.77
N GLY A 89 18.55 -24.17 -0.75
CA GLY A 89 17.43 -24.82 -0.08
C GLY A 89 16.19 -24.90 -0.97
N ALA A 90 15.12 -25.51 -0.46
CA ALA A 90 13.85 -25.56 -1.18
C ALA A 90 13.35 -24.14 -1.45
N CYS A 91 13.18 -23.80 -2.73
CA CYS A 91 12.61 -22.53 -3.15
C CYS A 91 11.14 -22.74 -3.51
N PHE A 92 10.26 -21.93 -2.89
CA PHE A 92 8.85 -21.87 -3.25
C PHE A 92 8.55 -20.51 -3.86
N SER A 93 7.90 -20.51 -5.02
CA SER A 93 7.47 -19.28 -5.67
C SER A 93 6.01 -18.97 -5.33
N HIS A 94 5.78 -17.82 -4.68
CA HIS A 94 4.44 -17.27 -4.48
C HIS A 94 4.00 -16.36 -5.63
N PHE A 95 4.80 -16.27 -6.70
CA PHE A 95 4.58 -15.33 -7.79
C PHE A 95 3.20 -15.48 -8.44
N ALA A 96 2.74 -16.72 -8.67
CA ALA A 96 1.43 -16.97 -9.26
C ALA A 96 0.26 -16.47 -8.37
N THR A 97 0.42 -16.52 -7.04
CA THR A 97 -0.58 -16.00 -6.10
C THR A 97 -0.55 -14.47 -6.09
N PHE A 98 0.65 -13.89 -6.03
CA PHE A 98 0.84 -12.44 -6.14
C PHE A 98 0.25 -11.88 -7.44
N GLU A 99 0.54 -12.50 -8.58
CA GLU A 99 0.06 -12.07 -9.89
C GLU A 99 -1.47 -12.10 -9.97
N ARG A 100 -2.09 -13.18 -9.47
CA ARG A 100 -3.54 -13.31 -9.38
C ARG A 100 -4.16 -12.19 -8.55
N ASP A 101 -3.66 -11.97 -7.34
CA ASP A 101 -4.20 -10.97 -6.43
C ASP A 101 -4.00 -9.55 -6.95
N ARG A 102 -2.82 -9.28 -7.52
CA ARG A 102 -2.51 -7.99 -8.16
C ARG A 102 -3.40 -7.75 -9.36
N SER A 103 -3.55 -8.74 -10.25
CA SER A 103 -4.41 -8.65 -11.42
C SER A 103 -5.86 -8.40 -11.04
N ALA A 104 -6.39 -9.11 -10.04
CA ALA A 104 -7.74 -8.88 -9.52
C ALA A 104 -7.94 -7.44 -9.01
N ARG A 105 -6.95 -6.88 -8.29
CA ARG A 105 -6.99 -5.49 -7.82
C ARG A 105 -6.92 -4.49 -8.96
N LEU A 106 -6.00 -4.67 -9.89
CA LEU A 106 -5.84 -3.79 -11.05
C LEU A 106 -7.10 -3.80 -11.90
N ASN A 107 -7.63 -4.97 -12.23
CA ASN A 107 -8.85 -5.12 -13.01
C ASN A 107 -10.04 -4.42 -12.35
N ARG A 108 -10.19 -4.51 -11.02
CA ARG A 108 -11.26 -3.80 -10.30
C ARG A 108 -11.18 -2.28 -10.50
N ALA A 109 -9.98 -1.71 -10.55
CA ALA A 109 -9.79 -0.27 -10.70
C ALA A 109 -9.86 0.19 -12.16
N THR A 110 -9.27 -0.58 -13.08
CA THR A 110 -9.06 -0.16 -14.47
C THR A 110 -10.19 -0.60 -15.40
N MET A 111 -10.81 -1.76 -15.16
CA MET A 111 -11.85 -2.27 -16.07
C MET A 111 -13.06 -1.36 -16.18
N PRO A 112 -13.62 -0.77 -15.09
CA PRO A 112 -14.74 0.14 -15.22
C PRO A 112 -14.41 1.33 -16.12
N THR A 113 -13.28 2.00 -15.88
CA THR A 113 -12.86 3.18 -16.65
C THR A 113 -12.56 2.83 -18.10
N ASN A 114 -11.79 1.76 -18.36
CA ASN A 114 -11.45 1.34 -19.71
C ASN A 114 -12.71 0.94 -20.51
N LEU A 115 -13.68 0.29 -19.86
CA LEU A 115 -14.96 -0.03 -20.48
C LEU A 115 -15.74 1.24 -20.85
N LEU A 116 -15.73 2.27 -20.01
CA LEU A 116 -16.36 3.55 -20.33
C LEU A 116 -15.68 4.23 -21.51
N LEU A 117 -14.35 4.22 -21.58
CA LEU A 117 -13.61 4.78 -22.73
C LEU A 117 -13.97 4.08 -24.04
N ILE A 118 -13.97 2.74 -24.04
CA ILE A 118 -14.35 1.94 -25.22
C ILE A 118 -15.80 2.19 -25.62
N ARG A 119 -16.71 2.32 -24.66
CA ARG A 119 -18.12 2.63 -24.92
C ARG A 119 -18.29 4.04 -25.48
N LEU A 120 -17.54 5.01 -24.95
CA LEU A 120 -17.58 6.39 -25.43
C LEU A 120 -17.18 6.45 -26.91
N ASP A 121 -16.07 5.80 -27.26
CA ASP A 121 -15.58 5.70 -28.64
C ASP A 121 -16.65 5.12 -29.57
N LYS A 122 -17.25 3.98 -29.19
CA LYS A 122 -18.34 3.35 -29.97
C LYS A 122 -19.62 4.18 -30.05
N LEU A 123 -19.92 4.98 -29.03
CA LEU A 123 -21.07 5.89 -29.04
C LEU A 123 -20.83 7.07 -29.98
N MET A 124 -19.58 7.54 -30.07
CA MET A 124 -19.18 8.62 -30.96
C MET A 124 -19.04 8.16 -32.42
N ASP A 125 -18.63 6.91 -32.65
CA ASP A 125 -18.53 6.35 -34.01
C ASP A 125 -19.90 6.20 -34.67
N LYS A 126 -20.03 6.73 -35.89
CA LYS A 126 -21.20 6.59 -36.79
C LYS A 126 -22.55 6.89 -36.12
N MET A 127 -22.61 7.94 -35.30
CA MET A 127 -23.83 8.31 -34.59
C MET A 127 -24.98 8.64 -35.57
N PRO A 128 -26.13 7.93 -35.51
CA PRO A 128 -27.27 8.22 -36.36
C PRO A 128 -27.92 9.57 -36.02
N THR A 129 -28.35 10.32 -37.03
CA THR A 129 -29.09 11.59 -36.85
C THR A 129 -30.53 11.36 -36.42
N ASP A 130 -31.14 10.26 -36.88
CA ASP A 130 -32.53 9.91 -36.54
C ASP A 130 -32.65 9.52 -35.05
N PRO A 131 -33.61 10.10 -34.30
CA PRO A 131 -33.70 9.91 -32.85
C PRO A 131 -34.02 8.46 -32.45
N ILE A 132 -34.78 7.73 -33.27
CA ILE A 132 -35.15 6.34 -32.98
C ILE A 132 -33.92 5.43 -33.20
N LYS A 133 -33.25 5.61 -34.34
CA LYS A 133 -32.00 4.88 -34.66
C LYS A 133 -30.88 5.21 -33.67
N LYS A 134 -30.79 6.46 -33.21
CA LYS A 134 -29.84 6.89 -32.18
C LYS A 134 -30.07 6.16 -30.86
N LYS A 135 -31.31 6.11 -30.37
CA LYS A 135 -31.65 5.37 -29.15
C LYS A 135 -31.31 3.88 -29.29
N ALA A 136 -31.61 3.27 -30.43
CA ALA A 136 -31.27 1.87 -30.69
C ALA A 136 -29.75 1.63 -30.73
N HIS A 137 -28.98 2.54 -31.33
CA HIS A 137 -27.52 2.51 -31.32
C HIS A 137 -26.97 2.60 -29.89
N GLU A 138 -27.45 3.56 -29.09
CA GLU A 138 -27.04 3.74 -27.69
C GLU A 138 -27.27 2.45 -26.87
N GLN A 139 -28.44 1.83 -27.00
CA GLN A 139 -28.78 0.60 -26.28
C GLN A 139 -28.01 -0.63 -26.77
N LYS A 140 -27.62 -0.66 -28.05
CA LYS A 140 -26.78 -1.72 -28.62
C LYS A 140 -25.33 -1.63 -28.08
N VAL A 141 -24.81 -0.42 -27.93
CA VAL A 141 -23.44 -0.19 -27.43
C VAL A 141 -23.38 -0.34 -25.91
N VAL A 142 -24.40 0.18 -25.20
CA VAL A 142 -24.45 0.23 -23.74
C VAL A 142 -25.73 -0.43 -23.24
N PRO A 143 -25.65 -1.62 -22.61
CA PRO A 143 -26.80 -2.25 -21.97
C PRO A 143 -27.33 -1.37 -20.83
N TRP A 144 -28.62 -1.05 -20.86
CA TRP A 144 -29.28 -0.25 -19.82
C TRP A 144 -29.82 -1.18 -18.73
N LEU A 145 -29.59 -0.80 -17.47
CA LEU A 145 -30.12 -1.54 -16.33
C LEU A 145 -31.66 -1.49 -16.30
N ASP A 146 -32.28 -2.56 -15.82
CA ASP A 146 -33.73 -2.57 -15.63
C ASP A 146 -34.13 -1.67 -14.45
N GLY A 147 -35.12 -0.81 -14.69
CA GLY A 147 -35.65 0.16 -13.74
C GLY A 147 -36.26 -0.47 -12.49
N THR A 148 -36.75 -1.70 -12.59
CA THR A 148 -37.36 -2.42 -11.46
C THR A 148 -36.34 -2.78 -10.37
N SER A 149 -35.08 -2.95 -10.75
CA SER A 149 -34.00 -3.35 -9.84
C SER A 149 -33.39 -2.19 -9.05
N VAL A 150 -33.65 -0.94 -9.44
CA VAL A 150 -33.02 0.25 -8.87
C VAL A 150 -34.04 1.15 -8.19
N THR A 151 -34.17 1.02 -6.87
CA THR A 151 -35.12 1.81 -6.06
C THR A 151 -34.58 3.17 -5.62
N ARG A 152 -33.25 3.35 -5.65
CA ARG A 152 -32.55 4.56 -5.21
C ARG A 152 -31.48 4.96 -6.21
N CYS A 153 -31.25 6.25 -6.36
CA CYS A 153 -30.16 6.75 -7.21
C CYS A 153 -28.80 6.32 -6.62
N PRO A 154 -27.92 5.62 -7.36
CA PRO A 154 -26.61 5.21 -6.86
C PRO A 154 -25.65 6.38 -6.57
N SER A 155 -25.91 7.56 -7.15
CA SER A 155 -25.06 8.75 -6.98
C SER A 155 -25.41 9.54 -5.71
N CYS A 156 -26.70 9.79 -5.45
CA CYS A 156 -27.12 10.58 -4.28
C CYS A 156 -27.91 9.79 -3.22
N THR A 157 -28.15 8.50 -3.43
CA THR A 157 -28.89 7.56 -2.55
C THR A 157 -30.37 7.87 -2.28
N ARG A 158 -30.90 8.95 -2.88
CA ARG A 158 -32.32 9.33 -2.78
C ARG A 158 -33.20 8.34 -3.55
N SER A 159 -34.33 7.96 -2.95
CA SER A 159 -35.32 7.07 -3.56
C SER A 159 -35.99 7.70 -4.76
N PHE A 160 -36.30 6.88 -5.77
CA PHE A 160 -37.14 7.30 -6.89
C PHE A 160 -38.61 7.33 -6.48
N TYR A 161 -39.37 8.27 -7.04
CA TYR A 161 -40.82 8.41 -6.87
C TYR A 161 -41.39 9.25 -8.02
N LEU A 162 -42.68 9.62 -7.98
CA LEU A 162 -43.40 10.24 -9.11
C LEU A 162 -42.70 11.45 -9.75
N THR A 163 -42.09 12.33 -8.95
CA THR A 163 -41.39 13.53 -9.45
C THR A 163 -39.89 13.29 -9.64
N ARG A 164 -39.26 12.47 -8.80
CA ARG A 164 -37.85 12.03 -8.97
C ARG A 164 -37.82 10.75 -9.80
N ARG A 165 -37.89 10.92 -11.12
CA ARG A 165 -37.92 9.82 -12.10
C ARG A 165 -36.52 9.22 -12.34
N GLN A 166 -36.53 8.00 -12.88
CA GLN A 166 -35.33 7.28 -13.28
C GLN A 166 -34.84 7.75 -14.65
N HIS A 167 -33.53 7.92 -14.81
CA HIS A 167 -32.86 8.26 -16.07
C HIS A 167 -31.65 7.36 -16.29
N HIS A 168 -31.49 6.82 -17.50
CA HIS A 168 -30.31 6.03 -17.85
C HIS A 168 -29.14 6.92 -18.27
N CYS A 169 -27.95 6.65 -17.73
CA CYS A 169 -26.72 7.21 -18.26
C CYS A 169 -26.38 6.52 -19.58
N ARG A 170 -26.18 7.29 -20.65
CA ARG A 170 -25.92 6.75 -21.99
C ARG A 170 -24.55 6.09 -22.10
N LEU A 171 -23.60 6.49 -21.27
CA LEU A 171 -22.23 5.98 -21.26
C LEU A 171 -22.08 4.67 -20.47
N CYS A 172 -22.66 4.61 -19.26
CA CYS A 172 -22.48 3.45 -18.38
C CYS A 172 -23.71 2.54 -18.28
N GLY A 173 -24.90 2.99 -18.65
CA GLY A 173 -26.16 2.23 -18.57
C GLY A 173 -26.82 2.24 -17.18
N SER A 174 -26.18 2.88 -16.18
CA SER A 174 -26.71 3.00 -14.82
C SER A 174 -27.93 3.93 -14.74
N ILE A 175 -28.78 3.74 -13.73
CA ILE A 175 -29.98 4.53 -13.47
C ILE A 175 -29.69 5.61 -12.42
N ILE A 176 -29.92 6.87 -12.77
CA ILE A 176 -29.67 8.06 -11.95
C ILE A 176 -30.89 8.99 -11.93
N CYS A 177 -30.94 9.94 -10.99
CA CYS A 177 -31.97 10.99 -11.01
C CYS A 177 -31.54 12.18 -11.88
N HIS A 178 -32.50 13.06 -12.21
CA HIS A 178 -32.26 14.27 -12.99
C HIS A 178 -31.09 15.11 -12.42
N ASP A 179 -31.12 15.44 -11.13
CA ASP A 179 -30.09 16.21 -10.43
C ASP A 179 -28.68 15.60 -10.52
N CYS A 180 -28.59 14.27 -10.68
CA CYS A 180 -27.31 13.55 -10.79
C CYS A 180 -26.92 13.25 -12.24
N SER A 181 -27.75 13.68 -13.21
CA SER A 181 -27.51 13.52 -14.64
C SER A 181 -27.10 14.82 -15.34
N SER A 182 -27.27 15.96 -14.68
CA SER A 182 -26.74 17.25 -15.13
C SER A 182 -25.25 17.31 -14.85
N PHE A 183 -24.44 17.08 -15.88
CA PHE A 183 -23.00 17.30 -15.84
C PHE A 183 -22.71 18.46 -16.78
N LEU A 184 -22.38 19.61 -16.19
CA LEU A 184 -22.19 20.95 -16.76
C LEU A 184 -23.48 21.81 -16.85
N PRO A 185 -23.48 23.02 -16.25
CA PRO A 185 -24.58 24.00 -16.36
C PRO A 185 -24.68 24.64 -17.74
#